data_AF-A0A6P2RRP3-F1
#
_entry.id   AF-A0A6P2RRP3-F1
#
_cell.length_a   1.000
_cell.length_b   1.000
_cell.length_c   1.000
_cell.angle_alpha   90.00
_cell.angle_beta   90.00
_cell.angle_gamma   90.00
#
_symmetry.space_group_name_H-M   'P 1'
#
loop_
_entity.id
_entity.type
_entity.pdbx_description
1 polymer ?
#
loop_
_entity_poly.entity_id
_entity_poly.type
_entity_poly.pdbx_seq_one_letter_code
_entity_poly.pdbx_strand_id
1 'polypeptide(L)'
;MLLWLIHTVASLEETRGLPRAIVDYDRLMEHAHEELARVSARLGLPLDARRVIAFQDEFLDGRLRHNRFVMDDLGATSLTEQLAKALFCALVSAHVFDAERFEREVEPAIVAARRYLDGIAPILELESQLEQTISHLQREIAAGRETIAAQQRDIEMQASSICDWQTRAQSASEVAETLRAESHALKSELESLIAANRSRDEAIAGMSAQRAALERAENTIEQMLQSTSWRITGPLRTIRKYMLPRR
;
A
#
# COMPACT_ATOMS: atom_id res chain seq x y z
N MET A 1 11.06 35.66 19.98
CA MET A 1 11.20 37.13 20.04
C MET A 1 10.48 37.84 18.89
N LEU A 2 10.60 37.40 17.63
CA LEU A 2 9.93 38.05 16.50
C LEU A 2 8.39 38.15 16.67
N LEU A 3 7.75 37.06 17.07
CA LEU A 3 6.29 37.03 17.30
C LEU A 3 5.84 38.05 18.35
N TRP A 4 6.58 38.16 19.46
CA TRP A 4 6.33 39.16 20.50
C TRP A 4 6.43 40.58 19.92
N LEU A 5 7.45 40.86 19.11
CA LEU A 5 7.65 42.16 18.47
C LEU A 5 6.50 42.49 17.52
N ILE A 6 6.09 41.55 16.67
CA ILE A 6 4.95 41.70 15.74
C ILE A 6 3.68 42.09 16.50
N HIS A 7 3.31 41.34 17.55
CA HIS A 7 2.09 41.60 18.29
C HIS A 7 2.16 42.88 19.12
N THR A 8 3.31 43.16 19.74
CA THR A 8 3.46 44.33 20.62
C THR A 8 3.44 45.62 19.80
N VAL A 9 4.17 45.68 18.68
CA VAL A 9 4.17 46.84 17.78
C VAL A 9 2.77 47.10 17.23
N ALA A 10 2.10 46.06 16.72
CA ALA A 10 0.73 46.20 16.21
C ALA A 10 -0.22 46.72 17.29
N SER A 11 -0.18 46.14 18.49
CA SER A 11 -1.04 46.57 19.60
C SER A 11 -0.78 48.04 19.99
N LEU A 12 0.48 48.48 20.01
CA LEU A 12 0.84 49.85 20.38
C LEU A 12 0.45 50.87 19.31
N GLU A 13 0.52 50.51 18.03
CA GLU A 13 0.11 51.40 16.94
C GLU A 13 -1.41 51.53 16.84
N GLU A 14 -2.14 50.41 16.92
CA GLU A 14 -3.61 50.38 16.83
C GLU A 14 -4.27 51.09 18.03
N THR A 15 -3.53 51.27 19.13
CA THR A 15 -4.01 51.96 20.33
C THR A 15 -3.39 53.35 20.51
N ARG A 16 -2.71 53.89 19.50
CA ARG A 16 -2.09 55.22 19.56
C ARG A 16 -3.16 56.29 19.83
N GLY A 17 -2.87 57.19 20.76
CA GLY A 17 -3.79 58.27 21.16
C GLY A 17 -4.98 57.83 22.03
N LEU A 18 -5.12 56.54 22.35
CA LEU A 18 -6.10 56.05 23.31
C LEU A 18 -5.51 55.98 24.74
N PRO A 19 -6.36 55.99 25.79
CA PRO A 19 -5.91 55.70 27.15
C PRO A 19 -5.35 54.27 27.24
N ARG A 20 -4.07 54.14 27.60
CA ARG A 20 -3.35 52.86 27.72
C ARG A 20 -2.72 52.74 29.08
N ALA A 21 -2.79 51.57 29.70
CA ALA A 21 -2.07 51.26 30.91
C ALA A 21 -1.13 50.06 30.65
N ILE A 22 0.18 50.31 30.61
CA ILE A 22 1.17 49.24 30.59
C ILE A 22 1.28 48.66 31.99
N VAL A 23 1.24 47.34 32.10
CA VAL A 23 1.31 46.60 33.36
C VAL A 23 2.60 45.79 33.37
N ASP A 24 3.44 46.04 34.37
CA ASP A 24 4.59 45.19 34.66
C ASP A 24 4.12 44.02 35.52
N TYR A 25 4.34 42.80 35.04
CA TYR A 25 3.89 41.59 35.72
C TYR A 25 4.54 41.44 37.10
N ASP A 26 5.86 41.65 37.20
CA ASP A 26 6.57 41.45 38.48
C ASP A 26 6.05 42.44 39.52
N ARG A 27 5.79 43.67 39.09
CA ARG A 27 5.20 44.70 39.96
C ARG A 27 3.75 44.43 40.31
N LEU A 28 2.92 43.94 39.38
CA LEU A 28 1.54 43.53 39.68
C LEU A 28 1.52 42.41 40.73
N MET A 29 2.49 41.50 40.67
CA MET A 29 2.59 40.41 41.65
C MET A 29 3.09 40.89 43.02
N GLU A 30 3.91 41.94 43.10
CA GLU A 30 4.48 42.48 44.36
C GLU A 30 3.61 43.56 45.01
N HIS A 31 3.01 44.41 44.19
CA HIS A 31 2.29 45.61 44.59
C HIS A 31 0.93 45.67 43.86
N ALA A 32 0.15 44.58 43.95
CA ALA A 32 -1.11 44.40 43.23
C ALA A 32 -2.10 45.55 43.44
N HIS A 33 -2.25 46.01 44.69
CA HIS A 33 -3.17 47.10 45.01
C HIS A 33 -2.79 48.41 44.32
N GLU A 34 -1.51 48.77 44.37
CA GLU A 34 -0.99 50.01 43.79
C GLU A 34 -1.08 49.98 42.25
N GLU A 35 -0.74 48.85 41.64
CA GLU A 35 -0.79 48.70 40.19
C GLU A 35 -2.23 48.68 39.66
N LEU A 36 -3.16 47.99 40.32
CA LEU A 36 -4.57 48.00 39.92
C LEU A 36 -5.19 49.38 40.11
N ALA A 37 -4.86 50.10 41.18
CA ALA A 37 -5.31 51.47 41.38
C ALA A 37 -4.79 52.42 40.29
N ARG A 38 -3.52 52.29 39.91
CA ARG A 38 -2.91 53.05 38.80
C ARG A 38 -3.60 52.77 37.47
N VAL A 39 -3.82 51.50 37.14
CA VAL A 39 -4.52 51.08 35.91
C VAL A 39 -5.93 51.64 35.89
N SER A 40 -6.67 51.52 36.99
CA SER A 40 -8.04 52.03 37.13
C SER A 40 -8.11 53.54 36.92
N ALA A 41 -7.22 54.30 37.56
CA ALA A 41 -7.14 55.75 37.40
C ALA A 41 -6.82 56.15 35.96
N ARG A 42 -5.90 55.43 35.30
CA ARG A 42 -5.45 55.73 33.94
C ARG A 42 -6.49 55.41 32.87
N LEU A 43 -7.30 54.39 33.09
CA LEU A 43 -8.39 54.00 32.19
C LEU A 43 -9.73 54.66 32.53
N GLY A 44 -9.80 55.43 33.62
CA GLY A 44 -11.04 56.05 34.09
C GLY A 44 -12.09 55.04 34.56
N LEU A 45 -11.63 53.89 35.07
CA LEU A 45 -12.50 52.80 35.53
C LEU A 45 -12.69 52.86 37.07
N PRO A 46 -13.83 52.38 37.59
CA PRO A 46 -14.04 52.27 39.04
C PRO A 46 -13.25 51.09 39.63
N LEU A 47 -12.61 51.31 40.79
CA LEU A 47 -11.88 50.28 41.53
C LEU A 47 -12.68 49.83 42.76
N ASP A 48 -12.98 48.53 42.85
CA ASP A 48 -13.59 47.93 44.05
C ASP A 48 -12.51 47.40 44.98
N ALA A 49 -12.26 48.13 46.07
CA ALA A 49 -11.24 47.79 47.06
C ALA A 49 -11.42 46.39 47.67
N ARG A 50 -12.66 45.89 47.82
CA ARG A 50 -12.89 44.55 48.39
C ARG A 50 -12.44 43.45 47.44
N ARG A 51 -12.69 43.63 46.14
CA ARG A 51 -12.24 42.70 45.10
C ARG A 51 -10.73 42.73 44.91
N VAL A 52 -10.09 43.89 45.09
CA VAL A 52 -8.62 43.99 45.04
C VAL A 52 -7.97 43.22 46.18
N ILE A 53 -8.51 43.30 47.40
CA ILE A 53 -8.02 42.53 48.55
C ILE A 53 -8.19 41.03 48.31
N ALA A 54 -9.37 40.60 47.87
CA ALA A 54 -9.62 39.18 47.53
C ALA A 54 -8.68 38.68 46.42
N PHE A 55 -8.41 39.49 45.39
CA PHE A 55 -7.45 39.15 44.34
C PHE A 55 -6.03 38.96 44.89
N GLN A 56 -5.59 39.83 45.79
CA GLN A 56 -4.27 39.73 46.39
C GLN A 56 -4.12 38.52 47.32
N ASP A 57 -5.11 38.24 48.17
CA ASP A 57 -5.01 37.23 49.22
C ASP A 57 -5.41 35.83 48.76
N GLU A 58 -6.33 35.71 47.80
CA GLU A 58 -6.90 34.43 47.36
C GLU A 58 -6.40 33.97 45.98
N PHE A 59 -6.02 34.90 45.10
CA PHE A 59 -5.66 34.57 43.70
C PHE A 59 -4.15 34.67 43.42
N LEU A 60 -3.45 35.64 43.99
CA LEU A 60 -2.00 35.80 43.78
C LEU A 60 -1.19 34.86 44.69
N ASP A 61 -0.98 33.62 44.27
CA ASP A 61 -0.02 32.73 44.91
C ASP A 61 1.41 33.01 44.40
N GLY A 62 2.27 33.52 45.28
CA GLY A 62 3.69 33.77 44.99
C GLY A 62 4.46 32.54 44.51
N ARG A 63 3.94 31.32 44.74
CA ARG A 63 4.53 30.05 44.29
C ARG A 63 4.43 29.83 42.77
N LEU A 64 3.52 30.52 42.06
CA LEU A 64 3.41 30.45 40.60
C LEU A 64 4.40 31.36 39.85
N ARG A 65 5.26 32.11 40.56
CA ARG A 65 6.35 32.89 39.95
C ARG A 65 7.48 31.97 39.49
N HIS A 66 7.26 31.21 38.42
CA HIS A 66 8.24 30.23 37.93
C HIS A 66 9.30 30.83 37.00
N ASN A 67 9.15 32.08 36.54
CA ASN A 67 10.15 32.77 35.73
C ASN A 67 10.21 34.24 36.10
N ARG A 68 11.36 34.69 36.63
CA ARG A 68 11.71 36.11 36.75
C ARG A 68 12.70 36.42 35.63
N PHE A 69 12.25 37.12 34.61
CA PHE A 69 13.11 37.48 33.48
C PHE A 69 13.90 38.73 33.83
N VAL A 70 15.23 38.60 33.91
CA VAL A 70 16.13 39.72 34.17
C VAL A 70 16.54 40.34 32.84
N MET A 71 16.77 41.65 32.83
CA MET A 71 17.23 42.45 31.67
C MET A 71 18.44 41.85 30.92
N ASP A 72 19.24 41.02 31.60
CA ASP A 72 20.42 40.35 31.05
C ASP A 72 20.13 39.00 30.39
N ASP A 73 18.93 38.44 30.54
CA ASP A 73 18.55 37.16 29.92
C ASP A 73 18.31 37.31 28.41
N LEU A 74 18.11 38.53 27.93
CA LEU A 74 18.05 38.86 26.50
C LEU A 74 19.46 39.11 25.98
N GLY A 75 20.11 38.05 25.50
CA GLY A 75 21.30 38.13 24.67
C GLY A 75 21.01 38.95 23.39
N ALA A 76 21.84 39.94 23.09
CA ALA A 76 21.66 40.85 21.97
C ALA A 76 22.31 40.32 20.67
N THR A 77 22.15 39.02 20.39
CA THR A 77 22.89 38.34 19.31
C THR A 77 22.27 38.62 17.94
N SER A 78 20.96 38.85 17.88
CA SER A 78 20.22 39.22 16.66
C SER A 78 19.61 40.63 16.72
N LEU A 79 19.40 41.25 15.55
CA LEU A 79 18.73 42.55 15.45
C LEU A 79 17.31 42.52 16.03
N THR A 80 16.60 41.41 15.87
CA THR A 80 15.26 41.19 16.46
C THR A 80 15.29 41.23 17.98
N GLU A 81 16.29 40.60 18.61
CA GLU A 81 16.47 40.63 20.06
C GLU A 81 16.85 42.02 20.55
N GLN A 82 17.69 42.75 19.82
CA GLN A 82 18.06 44.13 20.13
C GLN A 82 16.84 45.06 20.11
N LEU A 83 16.02 44.97 19.06
CA LEU A 83 14.80 45.77 18.93
C LEU A 83 13.74 45.38 19.96
N ALA A 84 13.57 44.08 20.22
CA ALA A 84 12.67 43.60 21.26
C ALA A 84 13.10 44.08 22.65
N LYS A 85 14.39 44.00 22.97
CA LYS A 85 14.96 44.50 24.22
C LYS A 85 14.79 46.01 24.34
N ALA A 86 15.07 46.78 23.29
CA ALA A 86 14.90 48.24 23.28
C ALA A 86 13.43 48.64 23.54
N LEU A 87 12.48 47.99 22.85
CA LEU A 87 11.06 48.24 23.06
C LEU A 87 10.61 47.83 24.46
N PHE A 88 11.05 46.67 24.95
CA PHE A 88 10.75 46.21 26.31
C PHE A 88 11.27 47.19 27.36
N CYS A 89 12.53 47.64 27.25
CA CYS A 89 13.10 48.65 28.15
C CYS A 89 12.31 49.95 28.13
N ALA A 90 11.89 50.40 26.95
CA ALA A 90 11.04 51.59 26.80
C ALA A 90 9.69 51.40 27.52
N LEU A 91 9.04 50.24 27.36
CA LEU A 91 7.76 49.93 27.98
C LEU A 91 7.83 49.80 29.51
N VAL A 92 8.87 49.14 30.04
CA VAL A 92 9.09 49.03 31.49
C VAL A 92 9.33 50.42 32.11
N SER A 93 10.15 51.25 31.45
CA SER A 93 10.40 52.62 31.90
C SER A 93 9.14 53.50 31.83
N ALA A 94 8.19 53.14 30.97
CA ALA A 94 6.99 53.92 30.72
C ALA A 94 5.89 53.78 31.77
N HIS A 95 6.09 52.95 32.80
CA HIS A 95 5.19 52.84 33.95
C HIS A 95 4.93 54.21 34.64
N VAL A 96 5.92 55.12 34.64
CA VAL A 96 5.85 56.45 35.30
C VAL A 96 5.36 57.56 34.36
N PHE A 97 5.26 57.30 33.06
CA PHE A 97 5.02 58.35 32.06
C PHE A 97 3.55 58.70 31.94
N ASP A 98 3.21 59.99 31.85
CA ASP A 98 1.91 60.42 31.33
C ASP A 98 1.75 60.03 29.85
N ALA A 99 0.57 60.25 29.27
CA ALA A 99 0.30 59.85 27.89
C ALA A 99 1.24 60.54 26.88
N GLU A 100 1.54 61.83 27.05
CA GLU A 100 2.39 62.59 26.12
C GLU A 100 3.86 62.15 26.20
N ARG A 101 4.37 61.92 27.41
CA ARG A 101 5.72 61.42 27.64
C ARG A 101 5.85 59.98 27.19
N PHE A 102 4.81 59.16 27.33
CA PHE A 102 4.78 57.81 26.77
C PHE A 102 5.05 57.82 25.27
N GLU A 103 4.30 58.62 24.51
CA GLU A 103 4.49 58.70 23.06
C GLU A 103 5.91 59.18 22.73
N ARG A 104 6.41 60.23 23.38
CA ARG A 104 7.77 60.74 23.08
C ARG A 104 8.89 59.72 23.32
N GLU A 105 8.80 58.92 24.38
CA GLU A 105 9.87 58.01 24.79
C GLU A 105 9.76 56.62 24.12
N VAL A 106 8.53 56.16 23.82
CA VAL A 106 8.28 54.81 23.29
C VAL A 106 8.17 54.81 21.76
N GLU A 107 7.69 55.89 21.14
CA GLU A 107 7.50 56.00 19.68
C GLU A 107 8.78 55.71 18.87
N PRO A 108 9.98 56.18 19.25
CA PRO A 108 11.20 55.84 18.51
C PRO A 108 11.48 54.33 18.45
N ALA A 109 11.16 53.61 19.53
CA ALA A 109 11.33 52.15 19.59
C ALA A 109 10.28 51.43 18.73
N ILE A 110 9.02 51.93 18.72
CA ILE A 110 7.95 51.43 17.86
C ILE A 110 8.33 51.60 16.38
N VAL A 111 8.78 52.80 15.99
CA VAL A 111 9.17 53.11 14.60
C VAL A 111 10.35 52.24 14.14
N ALA A 112 11.36 52.08 14.99
CA ALA A 112 12.51 51.22 14.66
C ALA A 112 12.10 49.75 14.48
N ALA A 113 11.24 49.23 15.36
CA ALA A 113 10.71 47.89 15.27
C ALA A 113 9.81 47.70 14.03
N ARG A 114 8.91 48.65 13.75
CA ARG A 114 8.05 48.64 12.57
C ARG A 114 8.86 48.61 11.27
N ARG A 115 9.86 49.47 11.15
CA ARG A 115 10.74 49.49 9.96
C ARG A 115 11.45 48.15 9.73
N TYR A 116 11.86 47.48 10.81
CA TYR A 116 12.44 46.14 10.72
C TYR A 116 11.42 45.11 10.25
N LEU A 117 10.21 45.12 10.84
CA LEU A 117 9.11 44.23 10.45
C LEU A 117 8.71 44.40 8.98
N ASP A 118 8.59 45.64 8.51
CA ASP A 118 8.29 45.95 7.10
C ASP A 118 9.40 45.42 6.17
N GLY A 119 10.67 45.48 6.62
CA GLY A 119 11.80 44.98 5.86
C GLY A 119 11.83 43.45 5.70
N ILE A 120 11.28 42.71 6.67
CA ILE A 120 11.22 41.24 6.63
C ILE A 120 9.86 40.71 6.17
N ALA A 121 8.84 41.55 6.06
CA ALA A 121 7.49 41.12 5.64
C ALA A 121 7.50 40.33 4.32
N PRO A 122 8.24 40.74 3.25
CA PRO A 122 8.29 39.95 2.03
C PRO A 122 8.93 38.56 2.21
N ILE A 123 9.86 38.42 3.16
CA ILE A 123 10.49 37.13 3.47
C ILE A 123 9.49 36.20 4.16
N LEU A 124 8.70 36.73 5.10
CA LEU A 124 7.66 35.97 5.79
C LEU A 124 6.53 35.55 4.83
N GLU A 125 6.18 36.42 3.87
CA GLU A 125 5.24 36.06 2.81
C GLU A 125 5.79 34.94 1.91
N LEU A 126 7.07 35.03 1.52
CA LEU A 126 7.72 33.97 0.75
C LEU A 126 7.80 32.65 1.53
N GLU A 127 8.13 32.70 2.82
CA GLU A 127 8.13 31.52 3.70
C GLU A 127 6.76 30.85 3.71
N SER A 128 5.68 31.63 3.93
CA SER A 128 4.31 31.12 3.90
C SER A 128 3.95 30.49 2.55
N GLN A 129 4.35 31.10 1.43
CA GLN A 129 4.14 30.54 0.09
C GLN A 129 4.92 29.22 -0.11
N LEU A 130 6.16 29.15 0.37
CA LEU A 130 6.98 27.95 0.30
C LEU A 130 6.39 26.82 1.15
N GLU A 131 5.93 27.12 2.38
CA GLU A 131 5.26 26.16 3.24
C GLU A 131 3.98 25.60 2.60
N GLN A 132 3.18 26.46 1.98
CA GLN A 132 2.00 26.05 1.23
C GLN A 132 2.36 25.15 0.04
N THR A 133 3.41 25.51 -0.69
CA THR A 133 3.90 24.73 -1.85
C THR A 133 4.43 23.38 -1.41
N ILE A 134 5.24 23.32 -0.35
CA ILE A 134 5.75 22.06 0.22
C ILE A 134 4.58 21.19 0.66
N SER A 135 3.60 21.76 1.36
CA SER A 135 2.41 21.05 1.81
C SER A 135 1.56 20.53 0.66
N HIS A 136 1.51 21.25 -0.47
CA HIS A 136 0.84 20.81 -1.68
C HIS A 136 1.58 19.64 -2.34
N LEU A 137 2.89 19.76 -2.57
CA LEU A 137 3.72 18.71 -3.16
C LEU A 137 3.73 17.44 -2.31
N GLN A 138 3.76 17.57 -0.98
CA GLN A 138 3.67 16.41 -0.07
C GLN A 138 2.34 15.65 -0.23
N ARG A 139 1.23 16.37 -0.45
CA ARG A 139 -0.07 15.76 -0.74
C ARG A 139 -0.08 15.06 -2.09
N GLU A 140 0.49 15.67 -3.12
CA GLU A 140 0.60 15.05 -4.45
C GLU A 140 1.47 13.78 -4.43
N ILE A 141 2.62 13.82 -3.73
CA ILE A 141 3.49 12.65 -3.56
C ILE A 141 2.75 11.53 -2.81
N ALA A 142 1.99 11.85 -1.77
CA ALA A 142 1.21 10.86 -1.03
C ALA A 142 0.14 10.20 -1.93
N ALA A 143 -0.61 11.00 -2.70
CA ALA A 143 -1.61 10.50 -3.65
C ALA A 143 -0.98 9.65 -4.76
N GLY A 144 0.17 10.05 -5.29
CA GLY A 144 0.93 9.28 -6.27
C GLY A 144 1.40 7.94 -5.72
N ARG A 145 1.91 7.90 -4.49
CA ARG A 145 2.30 6.66 -3.80
C ARG A 145 1.14 5.70 -3.61
N GLU A 146 -0.04 6.22 -3.26
CA GLU A 146 -1.25 5.41 -3.11
C GLU A 146 -1.69 4.80 -4.46
N THR A 147 -1.62 5.59 -5.54
CA THR A 147 -1.91 5.12 -6.91
C THR A 147 -0.95 4.03 -7.34
N ILE A 148 0.36 4.22 -7.12
CA ILE A 148 1.39 3.21 -7.43
C ILE A 148 1.13 1.92 -6.62
N ALA A 149 0.81 2.05 -5.33
CA ALA A 149 0.53 0.89 -4.47
C ALA A 149 -0.75 0.13 -4.91
N ALA A 150 -1.75 0.82 -5.46
CA ALA A 150 -2.93 0.19 -6.05
C ALA A 150 -2.58 -0.56 -7.34
N GLN A 151 -1.85 0.10 -8.25
CA GLN A 151 -1.40 -0.51 -9.51
C GLN A 151 -0.50 -1.73 -9.27
N GLN A 152 0.37 -1.67 -8.27
CA GLN A 152 1.25 -2.79 -7.90
C GLN A 152 0.44 -4.02 -7.44
N ARG A 153 -0.61 -3.81 -6.64
CA ARG A 153 -1.53 -4.88 -6.24
C ARG A 153 -2.27 -5.49 -7.44
N ASP A 154 -2.70 -4.67 -8.39
CA ASP A 154 -3.35 -5.15 -9.61
C ASP A 154 -2.41 -5.98 -10.48
N ILE A 155 -1.15 -5.52 -10.64
CA ILE A 155 -0.11 -6.27 -11.36
C ILE A 155 0.15 -7.62 -10.69
N GLU A 156 0.23 -7.66 -9.35
CA GLU A 156 0.43 -8.89 -8.60
C GLU A 156 -0.74 -9.88 -8.77
N MET A 157 -1.99 -9.39 -8.74
CA MET A 157 -3.18 -10.22 -9.01
C MET A 157 -3.22 -10.75 -10.46
N GLN A 158 -2.79 -9.94 -11.42
CA GLN A 158 -2.69 -10.38 -12.81
C GLN A 158 -1.60 -11.43 -12.98
N ALA A 159 -0.43 -11.23 -12.35
CA ALA A 159 0.68 -12.18 -12.39
C ALA A 159 0.31 -13.53 -11.78
N SER A 160 -0.42 -13.56 -10.66
CA SER A 160 -0.90 -14.82 -10.08
C SER A 160 -1.90 -15.52 -11.00
N SER A 161 -2.81 -14.78 -11.62
CA SER A 161 -3.77 -15.33 -12.58
C SER A 161 -3.06 -15.95 -13.79
N ILE A 162 -2.02 -15.28 -14.31
CA ILE A 162 -1.20 -15.81 -15.42
C ILE A 162 -0.52 -17.12 -15.01
N CYS A 163 0.04 -17.19 -13.80
CA CYS A 163 0.67 -18.41 -13.28
C CYS A 163 -0.33 -19.58 -13.16
N ASP A 164 -1.53 -19.31 -12.67
CA ASP A 164 -2.61 -20.31 -12.59
C ASP A 164 -3.01 -20.82 -13.97
N TRP A 165 -3.20 -19.90 -14.94
CA TRP A 165 -3.52 -20.27 -16.32
C TRP A 165 -2.41 -21.08 -16.98
N GLN A 166 -1.16 -20.74 -16.72
CA GLN A 166 0.00 -21.45 -17.27
C GLN A 166 0.10 -22.87 -16.69
N THR A 167 -0.15 -23.04 -15.39
CA THR A 167 -0.22 -24.35 -14.73
C THR A 167 -1.35 -25.21 -15.29
N ARG A 168 -2.54 -24.61 -15.49
CA ARG A 168 -3.69 -25.31 -16.11
C ARG A 168 -3.39 -25.73 -17.54
N ALA A 169 -2.81 -24.84 -18.34
CA ALA A 169 -2.43 -25.13 -19.72
C ALA A 169 -1.43 -26.30 -19.79
N GLN A 170 -0.46 -26.34 -18.87
CA GLN A 170 0.53 -27.40 -18.81
C GLN A 170 -0.11 -28.76 -18.45
N SER A 171 -0.94 -28.80 -17.41
CA SER A 171 -1.68 -30.02 -17.05
C SER A 171 -2.61 -30.51 -18.17
N ALA A 172 -3.26 -29.59 -18.89
CA ALA A 172 -4.11 -29.93 -20.03
C ALA A 172 -3.30 -30.50 -21.20
N SER A 173 -2.09 -30.00 -21.43
CA SER A 173 -1.17 -30.54 -22.44
C SER A 173 -0.75 -31.97 -22.10
N GLU A 174 -0.38 -32.24 -20.85
CA GLU A 174 -0.02 -33.59 -20.38
C GLU A 174 -1.19 -34.57 -20.54
N VAL A 175 -2.42 -34.17 -20.17
CA VAL A 175 -3.62 -34.98 -20.40
C VAL A 175 -3.88 -35.21 -21.89
N ALA A 176 -3.68 -34.20 -22.74
CA ALA A 176 -3.84 -34.36 -24.18
C ALA A 176 -2.78 -35.32 -24.79
N GLU A 177 -1.55 -35.32 -24.29
CA GLU A 177 -0.51 -36.26 -24.71
C GLU A 177 -0.83 -37.70 -24.28
N THR A 178 -1.27 -37.91 -23.03
CA THR A 178 -1.67 -39.23 -22.55
C THR A 178 -2.85 -39.79 -23.35
N LEU A 179 -3.90 -39.00 -23.58
CA LEU A 179 -5.05 -39.40 -24.41
C LEU A 179 -4.65 -39.70 -25.87
N ARG A 180 -3.70 -38.96 -26.43
CA ARG A 180 -3.16 -39.26 -27.77
C ARG A 180 -2.43 -40.59 -27.79
N ALA A 181 -1.62 -40.88 -26.79
CA ALA A 181 -0.91 -42.15 -26.67
C ALA A 181 -1.89 -43.34 -26.51
N GLU A 182 -2.91 -43.19 -25.67
CA GLU A 182 -3.97 -44.20 -25.50
C GLU A 182 -4.75 -44.43 -26.80
N SER A 183 -5.16 -43.35 -27.49
CA SER A 183 -5.84 -43.44 -28.78
C SER A 183 -4.99 -44.17 -29.82
N HIS A 184 -3.68 -43.91 -29.85
CA HIS A 184 -2.75 -44.61 -30.73
C HIS A 184 -2.60 -46.10 -30.36
N ALA A 185 -2.55 -46.43 -29.06
CA ALA A 185 -2.48 -47.81 -28.59
C ALA A 185 -3.74 -48.60 -28.96
N LEU A 186 -4.93 -48.06 -28.65
CA LEU A 186 -6.23 -48.65 -29.00
C LEU A 186 -6.37 -48.84 -30.51
N LYS A 187 -5.90 -47.88 -31.31
CA LYS A 187 -5.91 -48.00 -32.77
C LYS A 187 -5.02 -49.15 -33.24
N SER A 188 -3.82 -49.30 -32.67
CA SER A 188 -2.92 -50.40 -33.00
C SER A 188 -3.47 -51.78 -32.59
N GLU A 189 -4.17 -51.84 -31.46
CA GLU A 189 -4.86 -53.04 -30.99
C GLU A 189 -6.02 -53.42 -31.92
N LEU A 190 -6.82 -52.44 -32.34
CA LEU A 190 -7.89 -52.64 -33.32
C LEU A 190 -7.34 -53.17 -34.65
N GLU A 191 -6.24 -52.60 -35.15
CA GLU A 191 -5.56 -53.08 -36.36
C GLU A 191 -5.07 -54.53 -36.21
N SER A 192 -4.52 -54.88 -35.05
CA SER A 192 -4.10 -56.26 -34.73
C SER A 192 -5.29 -57.23 -34.69
N LEU A 193 -6.40 -56.86 -34.04
CA LEU A 193 -7.61 -57.67 -33.98
C LEU A 193 -8.24 -57.87 -35.37
N ILE A 194 -8.25 -56.85 -36.22
CA ILE A 194 -8.69 -56.95 -37.61
C ILE A 194 -7.82 -57.96 -38.37
N ALA A 195 -6.50 -57.88 -38.22
CA ALA A 195 -5.58 -58.83 -38.85
C ALA A 195 -5.78 -60.26 -38.33
N ALA A 196 -5.97 -60.43 -37.02
CA ALA A 196 -6.23 -61.74 -36.40
C ALA A 196 -7.55 -62.35 -36.86
N ASN A 197 -8.62 -61.56 -36.98
CA ASN A 197 -9.89 -62.04 -37.53
C ASN A 197 -9.76 -62.46 -38.99
N ARG A 198 -9.06 -61.68 -39.83
CA ARG A 198 -8.79 -62.08 -41.22
C ARG A 198 -8.05 -63.42 -41.30
N SER A 199 -7.02 -63.62 -40.47
CA SER A 199 -6.30 -64.89 -40.40
C SER A 199 -7.18 -66.05 -39.95
N ARG A 200 -8.09 -65.82 -38.98
CA ARG A 200 -9.07 -66.84 -38.55
C ARG A 200 -10.05 -67.18 -39.68
N ASP A 201 -10.54 -66.18 -40.40
CA ASP A 201 -11.45 -66.39 -41.53
C ASP A 201 -10.77 -67.18 -42.65
N GLU A 202 -9.51 -66.86 -42.96
CA GLU A 202 -8.67 -67.63 -43.89
C GLU A 202 -8.45 -69.07 -43.42
N ALA A 203 -8.18 -69.29 -42.13
CA ALA A 203 -8.02 -70.63 -41.56
C ALA A 203 -9.32 -71.45 -41.60
N ILE A 204 -10.46 -70.83 -41.31
CA ILE A 204 -11.79 -71.46 -41.41
C ILE A 204 -12.09 -71.85 -42.86
N ALA A 205 -11.80 -70.96 -43.82
CA ALA A 205 -11.91 -71.24 -45.24
C ALA A 205 -10.96 -72.38 -45.67
N GLY A 206 -9.74 -72.42 -45.14
CA GLY A 206 -8.79 -73.51 -45.38
C GLY A 206 -9.27 -74.85 -44.82
N MET A 207 -9.81 -74.86 -43.59
CA MET A 207 -10.38 -76.07 -42.97
C MET A 207 -11.62 -76.59 -43.70
N SER A 208 -12.50 -75.70 -44.16
CA SER A 208 -13.67 -76.10 -44.94
C SER A 208 -13.26 -76.69 -46.30
N ALA A 209 -12.25 -76.11 -46.95
CA ALA A 209 -11.65 -76.67 -48.17
C ALA A 209 -11.01 -78.04 -47.93
N GLN A 210 -10.28 -78.22 -46.82
CA GLN A 210 -9.72 -79.52 -46.42
C GLN A 210 -10.81 -80.55 -46.14
N ARG A 211 -11.86 -80.21 -45.39
CA ARG A 211 -13.01 -81.10 -45.16
C ARG A 211 -13.66 -81.52 -46.47
N ALA A 212 -13.89 -80.57 -47.39
CA ALA A 212 -14.45 -80.87 -48.71
C ALA A 212 -13.51 -81.73 -49.58
N ALA A 213 -12.20 -81.61 -49.41
CA ALA A 213 -11.22 -82.47 -50.10
C ALA A 213 -11.19 -83.88 -49.49
N LEU A 214 -11.30 -83.99 -48.17
CA LEU A 214 -11.34 -85.26 -47.44
C LEU A 214 -12.61 -86.03 -47.76
N GLU A 215 -13.76 -85.36 -47.75
CA GLU A 215 -15.06 -85.93 -48.15
C GLU A 215 -15.04 -86.36 -49.63
N ARG A 216 -14.38 -85.60 -50.52
CA ARG A 216 -14.13 -86.04 -51.90
C ARG A 216 -13.24 -87.29 -51.96
N ALA A 217 -12.16 -87.34 -51.18
CA ALA A 217 -11.26 -88.49 -51.15
C ALA A 217 -11.98 -89.74 -50.60
N GLU A 218 -12.78 -89.59 -49.54
CA GLU A 218 -13.62 -90.64 -48.97
C GLU A 218 -14.63 -91.16 -50.00
N ASN A 219 -15.35 -90.25 -50.69
CA ASN A 219 -16.24 -90.63 -51.79
C ASN A 219 -15.50 -91.35 -52.93
N THR A 220 -14.27 -90.92 -53.27
CA THR A 220 -13.45 -91.61 -54.28
C THR A 220 -13.06 -93.02 -53.83
N ILE A 221 -12.67 -93.18 -52.56
CA ILE A 221 -12.35 -94.49 -51.97
C ILE A 221 -13.59 -95.38 -51.97
N GLU A 222 -14.75 -94.85 -51.59
CA GLU A 222 -16.00 -95.59 -51.60
C GLU A 222 -16.42 -96.01 -53.02
N GLN A 223 -16.28 -95.12 -54.00
CA GLN A 223 -16.47 -95.45 -55.42
C GLN A 223 -15.45 -96.50 -55.90
N MET A 224 -14.18 -96.41 -55.48
CA MET A 224 -13.17 -97.44 -55.78
C MET A 224 -13.51 -98.79 -55.13
N LEU A 225 -14.06 -98.80 -53.92
CA LEU A 225 -14.50 -100.01 -53.21
C LEU A 225 -15.74 -100.66 -53.86
N GLN A 226 -16.63 -99.86 -54.43
CA GLN A 226 -17.84 -100.31 -55.13
C GLN A 226 -17.59 -100.67 -56.61
N SER A 227 -16.47 -100.22 -57.19
CA SER A 227 -16.03 -100.57 -58.55
C SER A 227 -15.79 -102.07 -58.72
N THR A 228 -16.28 -102.62 -59.83
CA THR A 228 -16.22 -104.04 -60.20
C THR A 228 -14.78 -104.58 -60.28
N SER A 229 -13.77 -103.75 -60.50
CA SER A 229 -12.35 -104.17 -60.56
C SER A 229 -11.72 -104.46 -59.19
N TRP A 230 -12.18 -103.82 -58.11
CA TRP A 230 -11.73 -104.10 -56.72
C TRP A 230 -12.42 -105.34 -56.13
N ARG A 231 -13.69 -105.58 -56.46
CA ARG A 231 -14.40 -106.83 -56.09
C ARG A 231 -13.78 -108.07 -56.73
N ILE A 232 -13.25 -107.96 -57.95
CA ILE A 232 -12.58 -109.08 -58.64
C ILE A 232 -11.16 -109.34 -58.09
N THR A 233 -10.46 -108.31 -57.60
CA THR A 233 -9.08 -108.44 -57.08
C THR A 233 -8.98 -108.58 -55.55
N GLY A 234 -10.08 -108.37 -54.82
CA GLY A 234 -10.20 -108.62 -53.38
C GLY A 234 -9.69 -110.00 -52.91
N PRO A 235 -10.11 -111.13 -53.52
CA PRO A 235 -9.60 -112.44 -53.11
C PRO A 235 -8.09 -112.62 -53.34
N LEU A 236 -7.49 -111.93 -54.32
CA LEU A 236 -6.05 -112.04 -54.62
C LEU A 236 -5.16 -111.26 -53.65
N ARG A 237 -5.63 -110.16 -53.05
CA ARG A 237 -4.84 -109.38 -52.06
C ARG A 237 -4.79 -110.06 -50.69
N THR A 238 -5.85 -110.76 -50.29
CA THR A 238 -5.87 -111.55 -49.04
C THR A 238 -4.89 -112.71 -49.14
N ILE A 239 -4.76 -113.34 -50.32
CA ILE A 239 -3.77 -114.39 -50.58
C ILE A 239 -2.33 -113.84 -50.48
N ARG A 240 -2.07 -112.61 -50.95
CA ARG A 240 -0.73 -112.00 -50.81
C ARG A 240 -0.34 -111.70 -49.36
N LYS A 241 -1.29 -111.36 -48.48
CA LYS A 241 -0.99 -111.04 -47.07
C LYS A 241 -0.64 -112.27 -46.22
N TYR A 242 -0.93 -113.49 -46.71
CA TYR A 242 -0.58 -114.75 -46.05
C TYR A 242 0.63 -115.48 -46.67
N MET A 243 1.18 -115.02 -47.80
CA MET A 243 2.21 -115.76 -48.56
C MET A 243 3.59 -115.10 -48.69
N LEU A 244 3.95 -114.10 -47.89
CA LEU A 244 5.34 -113.59 -47.82
C LEU A 244 5.82 -113.37 -46.37
N PRO A 245 7.03 -113.84 -46.00
CA PRO A 245 7.48 -114.00 -44.63
C PRO A 245 7.93 -112.68 -43.97
N ARG A 246 7.71 -112.60 -42.65
CA ARG A 246 8.24 -111.58 -41.73
C ARG A 246 9.76 -111.43 -41.87
N ARG A 247 10.21 -110.20 -42.06
CA ARG A 247 11.40 -109.64 -41.41
C ARG A 247 10.98 -108.39 -40.67
#